data_AF-A0A1Z1FED2-F1
#
_entry.id   AF-A0A1Z1FED2-F1
#
_cell.length_a   1.000
_cell.length_b   1.000
_cell.length_c   1.000
_cell.angle_alpha   90.00
_cell.angle_beta   90.00
_cell.angle_gamma   90.00
#
_symmetry.space_group_name_H-M   'P 1'
#
loop_
_entity.id
_entity.type
_entity.pdbx_description
1 polymer ?
#
loop_
_entity_poly.entity_id
_entity_poly.type
_entity_poly.pdbx_seq_one_letter_code
_entity_poly.pdbx_strand_id
1 'polypeptide(L)'
;MPFYRVMIHGSNFSASRACDGERHGFYTTRFVQALNPTRAEFKAVDWVRKKYVRNFGAPGRDPMPIMRRESVQKVRAMPPMIRRGAGFTLYRSEEDGDQI
;
A
#
# COMPACT_ATOMS: atom_id res chain seq x y z
N MET A 1 7.13 -8.05 21.95
CA MET A 1 6.14 -8.38 20.89
C MET A 1 6.87 -8.68 19.58
N PRO A 2 6.42 -9.68 18.79
CA PRO A 2 7.07 -10.00 17.52
C PRO A 2 6.88 -8.91 16.47
N PHE A 3 7.80 -8.90 15.50
CA PHE A 3 7.71 -8.05 14.33
C PHE A 3 7.06 -8.81 13.18
N TYR A 4 6.29 -8.10 12.37
CA TYR A 4 5.66 -8.64 11.17
C TYR A 4 6.01 -7.75 9.99
N ARG A 5 6.39 -8.38 8.88
CA ARG A 5 6.51 -7.77 7.56
C ARG A 5 5.18 -7.95 6.84
N VAL A 6 4.53 -6.85 6.50
CA VAL A 6 3.25 -6.80 5.80
C VAL A 6 3.49 -6.15 4.44
N MET A 7 3.18 -6.88 3.37
CA MET A 7 3.18 -6.37 2.00
C MET A 7 1.74 -6.02 1.60
N ILE A 8 1.57 -4.80 1.12
CA ILE A 8 0.27 -4.23 0.74
C ILE A 8 0.37 -3.81 -0.72
N HIS A 9 -0.63 -4.20 -1.48
CA HIS A 9 -0.84 -3.80 -2.86
C HIS A 9 -2.06 -2.88 -2.94
N GLY A 10 -1.90 -1.71 -3.54
CA GLY A 10 -2.99 -0.83 -3.88
C GLY A 10 -3.14 -0.71 -5.39
N SER A 11 -4.37 -0.75 -5.91
CA SER A 11 -4.71 -0.45 -7.30
C SER A 11 -5.73 0.70 -7.41
N ASN A 12 -5.76 1.35 -8.57
CA ASN A 12 -6.72 2.42 -8.92
C ASN A 12 -6.56 3.69 -8.07
N PHE A 13 -5.32 4.10 -7.80
CA PHE A 13 -5.00 5.31 -7.05
C PHE A 13 -4.64 6.48 -7.97
N SER A 14 -5.24 7.64 -7.75
CA SER A 14 -4.82 8.88 -8.40
C SER A 14 -3.58 9.45 -7.71
N ALA A 15 -2.45 9.50 -8.40
CA ALA A 15 -1.27 10.18 -7.87
C ALA A 15 -1.48 11.69 -8.02
N SER A 16 -1.90 12.38 -6.97
CA SER A 16 -2.17 13.84 -6.94
C SER A 16 -0.95 14.73 -7.25
N ARG A 17 0.17 14.20 -7.74
CA ARG A 17 1.44 14.94 -7.81
C ARG A 17 2.21 14.85 -9.13
N ALA A 18 1.74 14.14 -10.16
CA ALA A 18 2.53 14.01 -11.40
C ALA A 18 1.75 14.20 -12.71
N CYS A 19 0.47 13.82 -12.79
CA CYS A 19 -0.31 14.07 -13.99
C CYS A 19 -1.80 13.91 -13.68
N ASP A 20 -2.58 14.94 -14.02
CA ASP A 20 -4.04 14.89 -13.92
C ASP A 20 -4.55 13.80 -14.90
N GLY A 21 -5.02 12.68 -14.36
CA GLY A 21 -5.67 11.61 -15.14
C GLY A 21 -5.01 10.23 -15.09
N GLU A 22 -3.76 10.08 -14.66
CA GLU A 22 -3.12 8.75 -14.63
C GLU A 22 -3.45 7.95 -13.36
N ARG A 23 -3.95 6.74 -13.58
CA ARG A 23 -4.19 5.75 -12.52
C ARG A 23 -2.89 5.04 -12.20
N HIS A 24 -2.60 4.89 -10.92
CA HIS A 24 -1.43 4.19 -10.43
C HIS A 24 -1.83 3.11 -9.44
N GLY A 25 -1.08 2.03 -9.44
CA GLY A 25 -1.02 1.14 -8.30
C GLY A 25 0.25 1.36 -7.50
N PHE A 26 0.31 0.77 -6.31
CA PHE A 26 1.50 0.79 -5.48
C PHE A 26 1.71 -0.54 -4.78
N TYR A 27 2.97 -0.87 -4.56
CA TYR A 27 3.39 -1.87 -3.59
C TYR A 27 4.09 -1.18 -2.44
N THR A 28 3.72 -1.55 -1.21
CA THR A 28 4.46 -1.12 -0.03
C THR A 28 4.69 -2.26 0.94
N THR A 29 5.88 -2.25 1.54
CA THR A 29 6.23 -3.18 2.60
C THR A 29 6.38 -2.43 3.90
N ARG A 30 5.66 -2.88 4.94
CA ARG A 30 5.69 -2.28 6.28
C ARG A 30 6.12 -3.30 7.31
N PHE A 31 6.90 -2.84 8.27
CA PHE A 31 7.31 -3.61 9.43
C PHE A 31 6.58 -3.05 10.64
N VAL A 32 5.75 -3.87 11.26
CA VAL A 32 4.92 -3.46 12.39
C VAL A 32 5.08 -4.44 13.54
N GLN A 33 5.06 -3.91 14.76
CA GLN A 33 5.04 -4.72 15.96
C GLN A 33 3.59 -5.01 16.37
N ALA A 34 3.24 -6.28 16.49
CA ALA A 34 1.89 -6.72 16.82
C ALA A 34 1.89 -8.02 17.64
N LEU A 35 0.75 -8.35 18.24
CA LEU A 35 0.59 -9.60 18.98
C LEU A 35 0.39 -10.79 18.03
N ASN A 36 -0.38 -10.60 16.97
CA ASN A 36 -0.78 -11.62 16.01
C ASN A 36 -0.76 -11.04 14.57
N PRO A 37 -0.76 -11.88 13.53
CA PRO A 37 -0.73 -11.42 12.14
C PRO A 37 -1.93 -10.54 11.77
N THR A 38 -3.12 -10.82 12.30
CA THR A 38 -4.32 -10.00 12.05
C THR A 38 -4.16 -8.57 12.55
N ARG A 39 -3.61 -8.36 13.75
CA ARG A 39 -3.31 -7.02 14.27
C ARG A 39 -2.17 -6.35 13.51
N ALA A 40 -1.22 -7.11 12.97
CA ALA A 40 -0.18 -6.56 12.12
C ALA A 40 -0.75 -6.01 10.82
N GLU A 41 -1.60 -6.79 10.16
CA GLU A 41 -2.31 -6.37 8.95
C GLU A 41 -3.13 -5.10 9.21
N PHE A 42 -3.97 -5.10 10.25
CA PHE A 42 -4.80 -3.95 10.59
C PHE A 42 -3.96 -2.68 10.83
N LYS A 43 -2.85 -2.78 11.59
CA LYS A 43 -1.95 -1.65 11.83
C LYS A 43 -1.27 -1.16 10.54
N ALA A 44 -0.84 -2.08 9.68
CA ALA A 44 -0.17 -1.73 8.43
C ALA A 44 -1.14 -1.05 7.46
N VAL A 45 -2.35 -1.60 7.30
CA VAL A 45 -3.41 -1.03 6.45
C VAL A 45 -3.89 0.30 6.99
N ASP A 46 -4.16 0.43 8.30
CA ASP A 46 -4.57 1.69 8.91
C ASP A 46 -3.51 2.80 8.72
N TRP A 47 -2.23 2.45 8.79
CA TRP A 47 -1.15 3.41 8.55
C TRP A 47 -1.11 3.89 7.10
N VAL A 48 -1.21 2.95 6.13
CA VAL A 48 -1.27 3.30 4.70
C VAL A 48 -2.53 4.12 4.43
N ARG A 49 -3.65 3.73 5.03
CA ARG A 49 -4.91 4.47 4.97
C ARG A 49 -4.71 5.89 5.48
N LYS A 50 -4.24 6.12 6.70
CA LYS A 50 -4.08 7.49 7.24
C LYS A 50 -3.10 8.36 6.45
N LYS A 51 -2.00 7.77 5.99
CA LYS A 51 -0.97 8.52 5.28
C LYS A 51 -1.38 8.87 3.84
N TYR A 52 -2.13 7.99 3.19
CA TYR A 52 -2.43 8.13 1.77
C TYR A 52 -3.90 8.43 1.48
N VAL A 53 -4.87 8.18 2.38
CA VAL A 53 -6.32 8.46 2.19
C VAL A 53 -6.64 9.90 1.88
N ARG A 54 -5.81 10.87 2.32
CA ARG A 54 -5.98 12.26 1.85
C ARG A 54 -5.85 12.39 0.32
N ASN A 55 -5.17 11.46 -0.34
CA ASN A 55 -5.04 11.36 -1.80
C ASN A 55 -5.94 10.27 -2.40
N PHE A 56 -6.74 9.57 -1.59
CA PHE A 56 -7.71 8.59 -2.10
C PHE A 56 -8.88 9.44 -2.55
N GLY A 57 -9.08 9.51 -3.87
CA GLY A 57 -10.09 10.35 -4.49
C GLY A 57 -11.43 10.26 -3.78
N ALA A 58 -12.17 11.37 -3.83
CA ALA A 58 -13.48 11.51 -3.24
C ALA A 58 -14.38 10.27 -3.51
N PRO A 59 -15.27 9.90 -2.58
CA PRO A 59 -16.25 8.86 -2.83
C PRO A 59 -16.99 9.14 -4.14
N GLY A 60 -17.03 8.16 -5.06
CA GLY A 60 -17.67 8.28 -6.38
C GLY A 60 -16.73 8.19 -7.59
N ARG A 61 -15.41 8.01 -7.42
CA ARG A 61 -14.52 7.66 -8.55
C ARG A 61 -14.63 6.19 -8.91
N ASP A 62 -15.00 5.93 -10.15
CA ASP A 62 -14.91 4.62 -10.78
C ASP A 62 -13.60 4.52 -11.58
N PRO A 63 -12.83 3.42 -11.46
CA PRO A 63 -13.01 2.31 -10.52
C PRO A 63 -12.57 2.68 -9.09
N MET A 64 -13.23 2.08 -8.10
CA MET A 64 -12.95 2.34 -6.69
C MET A 64 -11.50 1.96 -6.33
N PRO A 65 -10.77 2.75 -5.53
CA PRO A 65 -9.45 2.39 -5.04
C PRO A 65 -9.53 1.16 -4.13
N ILE A 66 -8.70 0.15 -4.41
CA ILE A 66 -8.67 -1.11 -3.67
C ILE A 66 -7.29 -1.26 -3.02
N MET A 67 -7.25 -1.60 -1.73
CA MET A 67 -6.04 -2.08 -1.06
C MET A 67 -6.21 -3.54 -0.66
N ARG A 68 -5.22 -4.36 -0.99
CA ARG A 68 -5.15 -5.78 -0.64
C ARG A 68 -3.86 -6.07 0.11
N ARG A 69 -3.95 -7.00 1.05
CA ARG A 69 -2.79 -7.56 1.72
C ARG A 69 -2.25 -8.73 0.89
N GLU A 70 -1.07 -8.54 0.34
CA GLU A 70 -0.34 -9.58 -0.40
C GLU A 70 0.21 -10.64 0.54
N SER A 71 0.87 -10.22 1.63
CA SER A 71 1.57 -11.15 2.52
C SER A 71 1.78 -10.57 3.91
N VAL A 72 1.70 -11.44 4.94
CA VAL A 72 2.05 -11.13 6.33
C VAL A 72 2.99 -12.22 6.82
N GLN A 73 4.22 -11.84 7.17
CA GLN A 73 5.24 -12.77 7.64
C GLN A 73 5.81 -12.31 8.98
N LYS A 74 5.89 -13.23 9.94
CA LYS A 74 6.57 -12.98 11.22
C LYS A 74 8.08 -12.93 10.97
N VAL A 75 8.73 -11.86 11.41
CA VAL A 75 10.18 -11.69 11.26
C VAL A 75 10.85 -11.68 12.64
N ARG A 76 12.06 -12.24 12.71
CA ARG A 76 12.80 -12.41 13.98
C ARG A 76 13.27 -11.07 14.55
N ALA A 77 13.66 -10.13 13.69
CA ALA A 77 14.10 -8.80 14.06
C ALA A 77 13.74 -7.78 12.97
N MET A 78 13.61 -6.51 13.35
CA MET A 78 13.46 -5.42 12.38
C MET A 78 14.79 -5.19 11.65
N PRO A 79 14.80 -5.06 10.31
CA PRO A 79 16.04 -4.79 9.59
C PRO A 79 16.63 -3.43 10.02
N PRO A 80 17.94 -3.35 10.32
CA PRO A 80 18.58 -2.12 10.79
C PRO A 80 18.56 -0.97 9.75
N MET A 81 18.29 -1.29 8.49
CA MET A 81 18.39 -0.37 7.35
C MET A 81 17.08 0.32 6.96
N ILE A 82 15.99 0.17 7.73
CA ILE A 82 14.73 0.90 7.46
C ILE A 82 14.82 2.31 8.09
N ARG A 83 15.82 3.08 7.69
CA ARG A 83 15.90 4.52 7.95
C ARG A 83 15.51 5.23 6.66
N ARG A 84 14.35 5.89 6.67
CA ARG A 84 13.72 6.66 5.58
C ARG A 84 13.00 5.81 4.52
N GLY A 85 11.66 5.78 4.65
CA GLY A 85 10.78 5.38 3.56
C GLY A 85 10.76 3.88 3.27
N ALA A 86 10.14 3.07 4.13
CA ALA A 86 9.89 1.67 3.80
C ALA A 86 9.20 1.60 2.43
N GLY A 87 9.84 0.84 1.53
CA GLY A 87 9.69 0.86 0.08
C GLY A 87 8.26 1.09 -0.36
N PHE A 88 8.08 2.14 -1.14
CA PHE A 88 6.85 2.46 -1.82
C PHE A 88 7.18 2.51 -3.30
N THR A 89 6.74 1.50 -4.02
CA THR A 89 6.93 1.41 -5.47
C THR A 89 5.61 1.74 -6.11
N LEU A 90 5.56 2.87 -6.82
CA LEU A 90 4.44 3.21 -7.68
C LEU A 90 4.64 2.54 -9.03
N TYR A 91 3.55 2.07 -9.62
CA TYR A 91 3.53 1.62 -11.01
C TYR A 91 2.33 2.27 -11.70
N ARG A 92 2.46 2.57 -12.98
CA ARG A 92 1.35 3.03 -13.81
C ARG A 92 0.40 1.85 -14.00
N SER A 93 -0.86 2.01 -13.62
CA SER A 93 -1.88 1.05 -14.01
C SER A 93 -2.18 1.33 -15.48
N GLU A 94 -1.73 0.45 -16.36
CA GLU A 94 -2.25 0.39 -17.71
C GLU A 94 -3.72 -0.02 -17.56
N GLU A 95 -4.65 0.92 -17.77
CA GLU A 95 -5.98 0.50 -18.20
C GLU A 95 -5.75 -0.28 -19.48
N ASP A 96 -6.25 -1.52 -19.54
CA ASP A 96 -6.29 -2.35 -20.73
C ASP A 96 -6.41 -1.46 -21.97
N GLY A 97 -5.26 -1.23 -22.61
CA GLY A 97 -5.23 -0.86 -24.00
C GLY A 97 -5.71 -2.12 -24.68
N ASP A 98 -6.99 -2.12 -25.01
CA ASP A 98 -7.65 -3.02 -25.95
C ASP A 98 -6.64 -3.36 -27.07
N GLN A 99 -5.92 -4.46 -26.88
CA GLN A 99 -5.17 -5.08 -27.95
C GLN A 99 -6.21 -5.95 -28.66
N ILE A 100 -6.46 -5.52 -29.90
CA ILE A 100 -7.11 -6.16 -31.06
C ILE A 100 -8.62 -6.36 -31.07
#